data_AF-A0AAW2E5K8-F1
#
_entry.id   AF-A0AAW2E5K8-F1
#
_cell.length_a   1.000
_cell.length_b   1.000
_cell.length_c   1.000
_cell.angle_alpha   90.00
_cell.angle_beta   90.00
_cell.angle_gamma   90.00
#
_symmetry.space_group_name_H-M   'P 1'
#
loop_
_entity.id
_entity.type
_entity.pdbx_description
1 polymer ?
#
loop_
_entity_poly.entity_id
_entity_poly.type
_entity_poly.pdbx_seq_one_letter_code
_entity_poly.pdbx_strand_id
1 'polypeptide(L)'
;MLMELHSQGKTIEDIAECLKKVPLNPRIISSIKSAHASGCDLRIVSDANAFFIETILKHHGLINCFSEINTNPSFIDREGRLRILQFHDLNSPPHGCNICPPNMCKGLIMEKIRASVSAEGNKQFIYLGDGTADFCASLKLEGGDFMMPRKDFPIWEIICTNQRLIKANIHEWSNGEDLETTLLKILNSFFLEEEKSSVRTDQLVEVDCKFLTSSIITHA
;
A
#
# COMPACT_ATOMS: atom_id res chain seq x y z
N MET A 1 -28.47 2.73 -9.72
CA MET A 1 -28.10 3.41 -8.46
C MET A 1 -27.69 4.88 -8.65
N LEU A 2 -26.51 5.26 -9.16
CA LEU A 2 -26.15 6.70 -9.26
C LEU A 2 -27.02 7.50 -10.24
N MET A 3 -27.32 6.93 -11.40
CA MET A 3 -28.25 7.52 -12.38
C MET A 3 -29.67 7.67 -11.83
N GLU A 4 -30.07 6.77 -10.94
CA GLU A 4 -31.38 6.77 -10.30
C GLU A 4 -31.46 7.86 -9.22
N LEU A 5 -30.42 8.02 -8.41
CA LEU A 5 -30.32 9.13 -7.45
C LEU A 5 -30.41 10.48 -8.15
N HIS A 6 -29.71 10.64 -9.28
CA HIS A 6 -29.81 11.85 -10.08
C HIS A 6 -31.22 12.06 -10.64
N SER A 7 -31.90 10.99 -11.11
CA SER A 7 -33.30 11.09 -11.57
C SER A 7 -34.29 11.51 -10.47
N GLN A 8 -33.91 11.31 -9.20
CA GLN A 8 -34.66 11.77 -8.02
C GLN A 8 -34.23 13.18 -7.57
N GLY A 9 -33.45 13.90 -8.38
CA GLY A 9 -33.00 15.26 -8.10
C GLY A 9 -31.84 15.36 -7.10
N LYS A 10 -31.16 14.25 -6.77
CA LYS A 10 -29.96 14.30 -5.91
C LYS A 10 -28.78 14.88 -6.66
N THR A 11 -28.16 15.87 -6.05
CA THR A 11 -27.00 16.58 -6.56
C THR A 11 -25.71 15.86 -6.21
N ILE A 12 -24.59 16.27 -6.81
CA ILE A 12 -23.28 15.74 -6.45
C ILE A 12 -22.87 16.18 -5.03
N GLU A 13 -23.31 17.34 -4.60
CA GLU A 13 -23.14 17.86 -3.24
C GLU A 13 -23.88 16.98 -2.22
N ASP A 14 -25.11 16.54 -2.51
CA ASP A 14 -25.85 15.61 -1.66
C ASP A 14 -25.09 14.29 -1.46
N ILE A 15 -24.49 13.78 -2.55
CA ILE A 15 -23.66 12.57 -2.51
C ILE A 15 -22.41 12.82 -1.67
N ALA A 16 -21.74 13.96 -1.86
CA ALA A 16 -20.56 14.32 -1.09
C ALA A 16 -20.85 14.44 0.41
N GLU A 17 -21.96 15.08 0.79
CA GLU A 17 -22.39 15.20 2.19
C GLU A 17 -22.77 13.85 2.80
N CYS A 18 -23.26 12.91 1.99
CA CYS A 18 -23.47 11.53 2.44
C CYS A 18 -22.13 10.83 2.69
N LEU A 19 -21.18 10.95 1.76
CA LEU A 19 -19.86 10.32 1.87
C LEU A 19 -19.06 10.83 3.08
N LYS A 20 -19.17 12.12 3.42
CA LYS A 20 -18.54 12.71 4.62
C LYS A 20 -19.02 12.08 5.93
N LYS A 21 -20.21 11.46 5.94
CA LYS A 21 -20.76 10.79 7.12
C LYS A 21 -20.30 9.34 7.27
N VAL A 22 -19.58 8.79 6.28
CA VAL A 22 -19.04 7.43 6.36
C VAL A 22 -18.05 7.36 7.52
N PRO A 23 -18.27 6.51 8.53
CA PRO A 23 -17.37 6.45 9.67
C PRO A 23 -16.05 5.80 9.25
N LEU A 24 -14.94 6.49 9.53
CA LEU A 24 -13.60 5.92 9.45
C LEU A 24 -13.08 5.66 10.86
N ASN A 25 -12.66 4.43 11.15
CA ASN A 25 -12.21 4.05 12.48
C ASN A 25 -11.00 4.94 12.89
N PRO A 26 -11.03 5.60 14.07
CA PRO A 26 -9.95 6.49 14.50
C PRO A 26 -8.56 5.82 14.52
N ARG A 27 -8.50 4.52 14.81
CA ARG A 27 -7.26 3.73 14.79
C ARG A 27 -6.70 3.55 13.38
N ILE A 28 -7.57 3.44 12.37
CA ILE A 28 -7.14 3.41 10.95
C ILE A 28 -6.60 4.79 10.55
N ILE A 29 -7.25 5.88 10.96
CA ILE A 29 -6.76 7.25 10.72
C ILE A 29 -5.36 7.43 11.33
N SER A 30 -5.20 7.01 12.60
CA SER A 30 -3.92 7.04 13.32
C SER A 30 -2.84 6.20 12.61
N SER A 31 -3.20 5.00 12.14
CA SER A 31 -2.30 4.10 11.40
C SER A 31 -1.79 4.72 10.10
N ILE A 32 -2.68 5.32 9.30
CA ILE A 32 -2.31 6.00 8.04
C ILE A 32 -1.35 7.16 8.33
N LYS A 33 -1.69 8.01 9.30
CA LYS A 33 -0.84 9.15 9.67
C LYS A 33 0.51 8.73 10.20
N SER A 34 0.56 7.67 11.01
CA SER A 34 1.79 7.14 11.58
C SER A 34 2.69 6.54 10.50
N ALA A 35 2.15 5.73 9.59
CA ALA A 35 2.90 5.17 8.48
C ALA A 35 3.47 6.27 7.56
N HIS A 36 2.67 7.28 7.23
CA HIS A 36 3.13 8.43 6.46
C HIS A 36 4.23 9.22 7.20
N ALA A 37 4.07 9.47 8.50
CA ALA A 37 5.07 10.17 9.31
C ALA A 37 6.38 9.38 9.47
N SER A 38 6.32 8.05 9.39
CA SER A 38 7.48 7.15 9.35
C SER A 38 8.19 7.13 7.99
N GLY A 39 7.74 7.90 7.00
CA GLY A 39 8.38 8.00 5.68
C GLY A 39 7.92 6.95 4.67
N CYS A 40 6.85 6.20 4.95
CA CYS A 40 6.29 5.27 3.97
C CYS A 40 5.62 6.01 2.82
N ASP A 41 5.88 5.55 1.59
CA ASP A 41 5.11 5.93 0.41
C ASP A 41 3.76 5.21 0.41
N LEU A 42 2.68 5.90 0.77
CA LEU A 42 1.35 5.29 0.84
C LEU A 42 0.60 5.41 -0.49
N ARG A 43 0.04 4.30 -0.96
CA ARG A 43 -0.76 4.23 -2.20
C ARG A 43 -2.07 3.49 -1.98
N ILE A 44 -3.09 3.81 -2.76
CA ILE A 44 -4.39 3.12 -2.74
C ILE A 44 -4.58 2.33 -4.03
N VAL A 45 -5.01 1.07 -3.90
CA VAL A 45 -5.45 0.22 -5.02
C VAL A 45 -6.88 -0.28 -4.72
N SER A 46 -7.88 0.38 -5.30
CA SER A 46 -9.29 0.15 -4.93
C SER A 46 -10.23 0.12 -6.13
N ASP A 47 -11.09 -0.89 -6.18
CA ASP A 47 -12.16 -1.02 -7.17
C ASP A 47 -13.43 -0.20 -6.80
N ALA A 48 -13.21 0.99 -6.22
CA ALA A 48 -14.25 1.98 -5.94
C ALA A 48 -14.29 3.02 -7.07
N ASN A 49 -14.23 4.31 -6.75
CA ASN A 49 -14.04 5.39 -7.73
C ASN A 49 -13.35 6.60 -7.11
N ALA A 50 -12.71 7.42 -7.95
CA ALA A 50 -11.92 8.57 -7.52
C ALA A 50 -12.72 9.57 -6.68
N PHE A 51 -13.94 9.94 -7.12
CA PHE A 51 -14.79 10.89 -6.41
C PHE A 51 -15.10 10.44 -4.98
N PHE A 52 -15.42 9.16 -4.78
CA PHE A 52 -15.73 8.62 -3.45
C PHE A 52 -14.52 8.64 -2.54
N ILE A 53 -13.40 8.07 -3.01
CA ILE A 53 -12.16 7.96 -2.23
C ILE A 53 -11.66 9.36 -1.86
N GLU A 54 -11.54 10.27 -2.83
CA GLU A 54 -11.05 11.61 -2.57
C GLU A 54 -11.95 12.39 -1.62
N THR A 55 -13.27 12.27 -1.75
CA THR A 55 -14.21 12.99 -0.87
C THR A 55 -14.03 12.56 0.60
N ILE A 56 -13.94 11.24 0.85
CA ILE A 56 -13.75 10.69 2.19
C ILE A 56 -12.37 11.08 2.74
N LEU A 57 -11.31 10.93 1.94
CA LEU A 57 -9.95 11.26 2.38
C LEU A 57 -9.77 12.77 2.65
N LYS A 58 -10.33 13.64 1.82
CA LYS A 58 -10.30 15.10 2.03
C LYS A 58 -11.04 15.46 3.31
N HIS A 59 -12.21 14.86 3.57
CA HIS A 59 -12.97 15.11 4.79
C HIS A 59 -12.19 14.77 6.07
N HIS A 60 -11.45 13.65 6.07
CA HIS A 60 -10.64 13.22 7.20
C HIS A 60 -9.23 13.81 7.25
N GLY A 61 -8.86 14.69 6.31
CA GLY A 61 -7.52 15.28 6.23
C GLY A 61 -6.41 14.26 5.93
N LEU A 62 -6.73 13.22 5.15
CA LEU A 62 -5.84 12.11 4.82
C LEU A 62 -5.36 12.12 3.37
N ILE A 63 -5.95 12.96 2.51
CA ILE A 63 -5.64 12.94 1.06
C ILE A 63 -4.14 13.13 0.77
N ASN A 64 -3.48 14.00 1.55
CA ASN A 64 -2.06 14.29 1.39
C ASN A 64 -1.14 13.19 1.95
N CYS A 65 -1.68 12.17 2.62
CA CYS A 65 -0.89 11.03 3.07
C CYS A 65 -0.58 10.04 1.93
N PHE A 66 -1.33 10.11 0.81
CA PHE A 66 -1.21 9.17 -0.30
C PHE A 66 -0.58 9.86 -1.52
N SER A 67 0.47 9.25 -2.07
CA SER A 67 1.13 9.73 -3.29
C SER A 67 0.38 9.34 -4.56
N GLU A 68 -0.35 8.21 -4.52
CA GLU A 68 -1.00 7.63 -5.68
C GLU A 68 -2.32 6.92 -5.30
N ILE A 69 -3.36 7.13 -6.11
CA ILE A 69 -4.65 6.45 -5.98
C ILE A 69 -4.99 5.78 -7.31
N ASN A 70 -4.82 4.45 -7.36
CA ASN A 70 -5.24 3.61 -8.47
C ASN A 70 -6.69 3.16 -8.24
N THR A 71 -7.62 3.73 -9.00
CA THR A 71 -9.06 3.43 -8.91
C THR A 71 -9.79 3.83 -10.18
N ASN A 72 -11.04 3.41 -10.34
CA ASN A 72 -11.89 3.80 -11.46
C ASN A 72 -12.02 5.34 -11.53
N PRO A 73 -11.58 5.98 -12.64
CA PRO A 73 -11.68 7.43 -12.79
C PRO A 73 -13.13 7.91 -12.75
N SER A 74 -13.34 9.15 -12.32
CA SER A 74 -14.68 9.73 -12.28
C SER A 74 -14.69 11.21 -12.59
N PHE A 75 -15.76 11.69 -13.21
CA PHE A 75 -15.98 13.11 -13.51
C PHE A 75 -17.46 13.46 -13.42
N ILE A 76 -17.77 14.75 -13.30
CA ILE A 76 -19.13 15.27 -13.34
C ILE A 76 -19.39 15.73 -14.78
N ASP A 77 -20.43 15.20 -15.41
CA ASP A 77 -20.78 15.60 -16.77
C ASP A 77 -21.56 16.92 -16.82
N ARG A 78 -21.86 17.38 -18.05
CA ARG A 78 -22.58 18.65 -18.28
C ARG A 78 -23.99 18.70 -17.69
N GLU A 79 -24.56 17.54 -17.38
CA GLU A 79 -25.89 17.42 -16.77
C GLU A 79 -25.79 17.29 -15.24
N GLY A 80 -24.60 17.43 -14.66
CA GLY A 80 -24.39 17.32 -13.21
C GLY A 80 -24.35 15.88 -12.70
N ARG A 81 -24.15 14.89 -13.58
CA ARG A 81 -24.13 13.48 -13.19
C ARG A 81 -22.72 13.01 -12.91
N LEU A 82 -22.56 12.24 -11.84
CA LEU A 82 -21.32 11.51 -11.58
C LEU A 82 -21.16 10.37 -12.60
N ARG A 83 -20.12 10.45 -13.41
CA ARG A 83 -19.69 9.42 -14.36
C ARG A 83 -18.47 8.70 -13.81
N ILE A 84 -18.49 7.38 -13.86
CA ILE A 84 -17.39 6.51 -13.46
C ILE A 84 -16.95 5.74 -14.71
N LEU A 85 -15.64 5.73 -14.96
CA LEU A 85 -15.00 5.03 -16.06
C LEU A 85 -14.30 3.77 -15.53
N GLN A 86 -14.05 2.80 -16.39
CA GLN A 86 -13.24 1.64 -16.01
C GLN A 86 -11.77 2.07 -15.83
N PHE A 87 -11.06 1.44 -14.89
CA PHE A 87 -9.62 1.70 -14.71
C PHE A 87 -8.82 1.23 -15.93
N HIS A 88 -9.12 0.03 -16.45
CA HIS A 88 -8.58 -0.41 -17.73
C HIS A 88 -9.31 0.30 -18.87
N ASP A 89 -8.54 0.70 -19.90
CA ASP A 89 -9.12 1.30 -21.11
C ASP A 89 -10.08 0.30 -21.78
N LEU A 90 -11.27 0.78 -22.15
CA LEU A 90 -12.30 0.01 -22.85
C LEU A 90 -11.80 -0.58 -24.19
N ASN A 91 -10.79 0.04 -24.80
CA ASN A 91 -10.20 -0.43 -26.05
C ASN A 91 -9.07 -1.45 -25.84
N SER A 92 -8.64 -1.66 -24.59
CA SER A 92 -7.62 -2.66 -24.27
C SER A 92 -8.23 -4.06 -24.24
N PRO A 93 -7.47 -5.09 -24.64
CA PRO A 93 -7.92 -6.47 -24.47
C PRO A 93 -8.14 -6.77 -22.97
N PRO A 94 -9.04 -7.71 -22.63
CA PRO A 94 -9.21 -8.15 -21.25
C PRO A 94 -7.87 -8.55 -20.64
N HIS A 95 -7.63 -8.13 -19.41
CA HIS A 95 -6.35 -8.33 -18.71
C HIS A 95 -6.03 -9.81 -18.37
N GLY A 96 -6.85 -10.77 -18.80
CA GLY A 96 -6.60 -12.21 -18.66
C GLY A 96 -6.54 -12.75 -17.23
N CYS A 97 -6.98 -11.98 -16.23
CA CYS A 97 -7.02 -12.44 -14.83
C CYS A 97 -8.40 -12.99 -14.52
N ASN A 98 -8.43 -14.16 -13.89
CA ASN A 98 -9.67 -14.84 -13.48
C ASN A 98 -10.11 -14.49 -12.05
N ILE A 99 -9.37 -13.62 -11.35
CA ILE A 99 -9.64 -13.23 -9.94
C ILE A 99 -10.31 -11.86 -9.87
N CYS A 100 -9.84 -10.92 -10.67
CA CYS A 100 -10.30 -9.53 -10.66
C CYS A 100 -11.46 -9.30 -11.63
N PRO A 101 -12.35 -8.33 -11.35
CA PRO A 101 -13.38 -7.93 -12.30
C PRO A 101 -12.76 -7.27 -13.54
N PRO A 102 -13.46 -7.27 -14.70
CA PRO A 102 -12.90 -6.83 -15.97
C PRO A 102 -12.36 -5.39 -15.99
N ASN A 103 -12.93 -4.53 -15.16
CA ASN A 103 -12.62 -3.10 -15.15
C ASN A 103 -11.28 -2.77 -14.46
N MET A 104 -10.80 -3.60 -13.53
CA MET A 104 -9.61 -3.28 -12.73
C MET A 104 -8.93 -4.53 -12.17
N CYS A 105 -7.63 -4.70 -12.44
CA CYS A 105 -6.84 -5.83 -11.93
C CYS A 105 -5.79 -5.33 -10.93
N LYS A 106 -5.98 -5.66 -9.64
CA LYS A 106 -5.06 -5.22 -8.58
C LYS A 106 -3.67 -5.84 -8.71
N GLY A 107 -3.56 -7.06 -9.26
CA GLY A 107 -2.26 -7.70 -9.53
C GLY A 107 -1.44 -6.95 -10.59
N LEU A 108 -2.04 -6.55 -11.71
CA LEU A 108 -1.33 -5.76 -12.73
C LEU A 108 -0.92 -4.39 -12.20
N ILE A 109 -1.73 -3.79 -11.34
CA ILE A 109 -1.39 -2.52 -10.69
C ILE A 109 -0.18 -2.70 -9.77
N MET A 110 -0.15 -3.76 -8.96
CA MET A 110 1.00 -4.06 -8.11
C MET A 110 2.30 -4.26 -8.92
N GLU A 111 2.23 -4.94 -10.07
CA GLU A 111 3.39 -5.09 -10.96
C GLU A 111 3.88 -3.74 -11.48
N LYS A 112 2.97 -2.85 -11.89
CA LYS A 112 3.31 -1.48 -12.33
C LYS A 112 3.93 -0.66 -11.20
N ILE A 113 3.36 -0.72 -9.99
CA ILE A 113 3.89 -0.02 -8.82
C ILE A 113 5.31 -0.51 -8.53
N ARG A 114 5.54 -1.83 -8.46
CA ARG A 114 6.87 -2.40 -8.23
C ARG A 114 7.88 -1.98 -9.30
N ALA A 115 7.49 -2.03 -10.57
CA ALA A 115 8.33 -1.56 -11.67
C ALA A 115 8.68 -0.08 -11.53
N SER A 116 7.73 0.77 -11.11
CA SER A 116 7.94 2.21 -10.96
C SER A 116 8.96 2.58 -9.88
N VAL A 117 9.06 1.79 -8.82
CA VAL A 117 9.99 2.06 -7.70
C VAL A 117 11.28 1.25 -7.77
N SER A 118 11.42 0.36 -8.76
CA SER A 118 12.59 -0.54 -8.88
C SER A 118 13.92 0.20 -9.05
N ALA A 119 13.91 1.39 -9.65
CA ALA A 119 15.09 2.24 -9.81
C ALA A 119 15.55 2.90 -8.49
N GLU A 120 14.69 2.93 -7.47
CA GLU A 120 14.97 3.51 -6.16
C GLU A 120 15.55 2.50 -5.15
N GLY A 121 15.95 1.32 -5.63
CA GLY A 121 16.46 0.21 -4.84
C GLY A 121 15.39 -0.81 -4.45
N ASN A 122 15.76 -1.76 -3.59
CA ASN A 122 14.83 -2.79 -3.11
C ASN A 122 13.86 -2.18 -2.11
N LYS A 123 12.70 -1.74 -2.60
CA LYS A 123 11.58 -1.33 -1.75
C LYS A 123 10.83 -2.56 -1.27
N GLN A 124 10.41 -2.50 -0.01
CA GLN A 124 9.61 -3.54 0.61
C GLN A 124 8.15 -3.10 0.68
N PHE A 125 7.23 -4.02 0.40
CA PHE A 125 5.79 -3.73 0.33
C PHE A 125 5.06 -4.26 1.56
N ILE A 126 4.14 -3.46 2.08
CA ILE A 126 3.11 -3.90 3.02
C ILE A 126 1.76 -3.70 2.33
N TYR A 127 1.04 -4.78 2.06
CA TYR A 127 -0.27 -4.72 1.42
C TYR A 127 -1.37 -5.06 2.43
N LEU A 128 -2.34 -4.17 2.59
CA LEU A 128 -3.52 -4.36 3.44
C LEU A 128 -4.75 -4.54 2.54
N GLY A 129 -5.58 -5.55 2.80
CA GLY A 129 -6.78 -5.80 2.01
C GLY A 129 -7.76 -6.75 2.67
N ASP A 130 -8.99 -6.78 2.17
CA ASP A 130 -10.09 -7.60 2.69
C ASP A 130 -10.86 -8.35 1.60
N GLY A 131 -10.83 -7.88 0.35
CA GLY A 131 -11.62 -8.44 -0.75
C GLY A 131 -10.91 -9.53 -1.55
N THR A 132 -11.68 -10.32 -2.29
CA THR A 132 -11.16 -11.35 -3.20
C THR A 132 -10.13 -10.81 -4.20
N ALA A 133 -10.36 -9.61 -4.74
CA ALA A 133 -9.44 -8.98 -5.69
C ALA A 133 -8.07 -8.64 -5.08
N ASP A 134 -7.97 -8.48 -3.75
CA ASP A 134 -6.70 -8.26 -3.04
C ASP A 134 -5.81 -9.51 -3.03
N PHE A 135 -6.40 -10.71 -3.21
CA PHE A 135 -5.61 -11.92 -3.39
C PHE A 135 -4.75 -11.84 -4.65
N CYS A 136 -5.27 -11.25 -5.74
CA CYS A 136 -4.50 -11.04 -6.96
C CYS A 136 -3.30 -10.11 -6.76
N ALA A 137 -3.44 -9.06 -5.94
CA ALA A 137 -2.33 -8.21 -5.53
C ALA A 137 -1.31 -8.98 -4.67
N SER A 138 -1.79 -9.81 -3.75
CA SER A 138 -0.96 -10.60 -2.83
C SER A 138 -0.03 -11.58 -3.57
N LEU A 139 -0.46 -12.12 -4.71
CA LEU A 139 0.36 -12.99 -5.57
C LEU A 139 1.58 -12.28 -6.20
N LYS A 140 1.62 -10.93 -6.15
CA LYS A 140 2.71 -10.09 -6.69
C LYS A 140 3.67 -9.61 -5.60
N LEU A 141 3.45 -10.03 -4.36
CA LEU A 141 4.36 -9.79 -3.26
C LEU A 141 5.48 -10.84 -3.25
N GLU A 142 6.65 -10.43 -2.76
CA GLU A 142 7.89 -11.20 -2.71
C GLU A 142 8.22 -11.62 -1.27
N GLY A 143 9.28 -12.42 -1.07
CA GLY A 143 9.59 -13.03 0.23
C GLY A 143 9.93 -12.05 1.37
N GLY A 144 10.36 -10.84 1.05
CA GLY A 144 10.59 -9.77 2.03
C GLY A 144 9.33 -8.96 2.34
N ASP A 145 8.27 -9.07 1.54
CA ASP A 145 7.08 -8.25 1.68
C ASP A 145 6.14 -8.78 2.78
N PHE A 146 5.13 -7.97 3.10
CA PHE A 146 4.13 -8.25 4.11
C PHE A 146 2.73 -8.18 3.51
N MET A 147 1.92 -9.20 3.77
CA MET A 147 0.51 -9.24 3.44
C MET A 147 -0.30 -9.20 4.73
N MET A 148 -1.20 -8.22 4.84
CA MET A 148 -2.05 -8.00 6.02
C MET A 148 -3.54 -8.19 5.67
N PRO A 149 -4.02 -9.45 5.59
CA PRO A 149 -5.40 -9.73 5.25
C PRO A 149 -6.33 -9.44 6.43
N ARG A 150 -7.50 -8.84 6.15
CA ARG A 150 -8.54 -8.69 7.15
C ARG A 150 -9.14 -10.06 7.48
N LYS A 151 -9.06 -10.46 8.74
CA LYS A 151 -9.60 -11.73 9.23
C LYS A 151 -11.12 -11.78 9.06
N ASP A 152 -11.64 -12.96 8.73
CA ASP A 152 -13.07 -13.24 8.51
C ASP A 152 -13.67 -12.49 7.29
N PHE A 153 -12.82 -12.02 6.38
CA PHE A 153 -13.20 -11.45 5.08
C PHE A 153 -12.70 -12.34 3.93
N PRO A 154 -13.23 -12.19 2.71
CA PRO A 154 -12.98 -13.12 1.61
C PRO A 154 -11.49 -13.42 1.34
N ILE A 155 -10.60 -12.42 1.43
CA ILE A 155 -9.17 -12.67 1.23
C ILE A 155 -8.60 -13.64 2.26
N TRP A 156 -9.00 -13.54 3.53
CA TRP A 156 -8.43 -14.34 4.60
C TRP A 156 -8.74 -15.82 4.39
N GLU A 157 -9.98 -16.15 4.02
CA GLU A 157 -10.38 -17.52 3.67
C GLU A 157 -9.58 -18.09 2.49
N ILE A 158 -9.38 -17.28 1.45
CA ILE A 158 -8.59 -17.66 0.27
C ILE A 158 -7.13 -17.90 0.65
N ILE A 159 -6.54 -17.04 1.48
CA ILE A 159 -5.16 -17.18 1.94
C ILE A 159 -4.99 -18.41 2.82
N CYS A 160 -5.90 -18.67 3.76
CA CYS A 160 -5.84 -19.86 4.60
C CYS A 160 -5.83 -21.16 3.79
N THR A 161 -6.53 -21.18 2.66
CA THR A 161 -6.58 -22.35 1.76
C THR A 161 -5.44 -22.40 0.74
N ASN A 162 -4.77 -21.26 0.46
CA ASN A 162 -3.77 -21.12 -0.60
C ASN A 162 -2.45 -20.50 -0.13
N GLN A 163 -2.09 -20.66 1.15
CA GLN A 163 -0.99 -19.94 1.79
C GLN A 163 0.33 -20.04 1.04
N ARG A 164 0.64 -21.20 0.44
CA ARG A 164 1.87 -21.45 -0.32
C ARG A 164 2.01 -20.62 -1.61
N LEU A 165 0.91 -20.04 -2.11
CA LEU A 165 0.93 -19.19 -3.30
C LEU A 165 1.41 -17.77 -2.97
N ILE A 166 1.37 -17.37 -1.70
CA ILE A 166 1.83 -16.06 -1.24
C ILE A 166 3.25 -16.21 -0.69
N LYS A 167 4.18 -15.46 -1.28
CA LYS A 167 5.59 -15.46 -0.85
C LYS A 167 5.81 -14.56 0.38
N ALA A 168 4.99 -13.53 0.53
CA ALA A 168 5.07 -12.54 1.59
C ALA A 168 4.77 -13.12 2.98
N ASN A 169 5.26 -12.44 4.00
CA ASN A 169 4.94 -12.70 5.40
C ASN A 169 3.49 -12.28 5.68
N ILE A 170 2.66 -13.20 6.17
CA ILE A 170 1.23 -12.96 6.37
C ILE A 170 0.98 -12.57 7.83
N HIS A 171 0.30 -11.43 8.04
CA HIS A 171 -0.08 -10.91 9.35
C HIS A 171 -1.53 -10.40 9.34
N GLU A 172 -2.48 -11.25 9.72
CA GLU A 172 -3.89 -10.87 9.74
C GLU A 172 -4.24 -9.80 10.79
N TRP A 173 -5.36 -9.10 10.55
CA TRP A 173 -5.94 -8.14 11.51
C TRP A 173 -7.46 -8.26 11.54
N SER A 174 -8.08 -8.09 12.71
CA SER A 174 -9.54 -8.26 12.86
C SER A 174 -10.28 -6.93 12.99
N ASN A 175 -9.61 -5.92 13.58
CA ASN A 175 -10.18 -4.61 13.87
C ASN A 175 -9.13 -3.49 13.73
N GLY A 176 -9.51 -2.24 13.96
CA GLY A 176 -8.62 -1.09 13.81
C GLY A 176 -7.44 -1.05 14.78
N GLU A 177 -7.59 -1.57 16.00
CA GLU A 177 -6.50 -1.67 16.99
C GLU A 177 -5.50 -2.76 16.63
N ASP A 178 -5.99 -3.92 16.17
CA ASP A 178 -5.15 -4.99 15.63
C ASP A 178 -4.33 -4.48 14.43
N LEU A 179 -5.00 -3.78 13.50
CA LEU A 179 -4.36 -3.20 12.31
C LEU A 179 -3.24 -2.23 12.72
N GLU A 180 -3.54 -1.28 13.61
CA GLU A 180 -2.57 -0.30 14.11
C GLU A 180 -1.37 -1.01 14.75
N THR A 181 -1.63 -1.94 15.66
CA THR A 181 -0.60 -2.67 16.40
C THR A 181 0.29 -3.48 15.46
N THR A 182 -0.30 -4.21 14.52
CA THR A 182 0.44 -5.06 13.58
C THR A 182 1.25 -4.21 12.60
N LEU A 183 0.66 -3.15 12.03
CA LEU A 183 1.34 -2.26 11.10
C LEU A 183 2.55 -1.60 11.78
N LEU A 184 2.39 -1.03 12.97
CA LEU A 184 3.48 -0.39 13.70
C LEU A 184 4.59 -1.38 14.08
N LYS A 185 4.25 -2.63 14.44
CA LYS A 185 5.25 -3.67 14.69
C LYS A 185 6.08 -3.98 13.45
N ILE A 186 5.43 -4.08 12.28
CA ILE A 186 6.14 -4.31 11.01
C ILE A 186 7.04 -3.11 10.70
N LEU A 187 6.52 -1.89 10.76
CA LEU A 187 7.31 -0.68 10.52
C LEU A 187 8.52 -0.56 11.45
N ASN A 188 8.35 -0.89 12.73
CA ASN A 188 9.45 -0.88 13.71
C ASN A 188 10.53 -1.93 13.40
N SER A 189 10.20 -3.03 12.73
CA SER A 189 11.20 -4.02 12.34
C SER A 189 12.19 -3.47 11.30
N PHE A 190 11.76 -2.57 10.41
CA PHE A 190 12.65 -1.94 9.43
C PHE A 190 13.68 -1.02 10.09
N PHE A 191 13.27 -0.19 11.03
CA PHE A 191 14.20 0.68 11.76
C PHE A 191 15.27 -0.12 12.50
N LEU A 192 14.89 -1.24 13.13
CA LEU A 192 15.84 -2.10 13.84
C LEU A 192 16.82 -2.83 12.90
N GLU A 193 16.41 -3.15 11.68
CA GLU A 193 17.27 -3.76 10.66
C GLU A 193 18.25 -2.74 10.06
N GLU A 194 17.80 -1.50 9.82
CA GLU A 194 18.65 -0.40 9.40
C GLU A 194 19.71 -0.06 10.46
N GLU A 195 19.33 0.03 11.73
CA GLU A 195 20.26 0.26 12.84
C GLU A 195 21.32 -0.86 12.92
N LYS A 196 20.92 -2.14 12.87
CA LYS A 196 21.87 -3.27 12.89
C LYS A 196 22.81 -3.27 11.68
N SER A 197 22.32 -2.85 10.51
CA SER A 197 23.13 -2.76 9.29
C SER A 197 24.12 -1.60 9.36
N SER A 198 23.72 -0.46 9.93
CA SER A 198 24.62 0.68 10.18
C SER A 198 25.74 0.33 11.17
N VAL A 199 25.41 -0.31 12.30
CA VAL A 199 26.39 -0.72 13.33
C VAL A 199 27.40 -1.76 12.81
N ARG A 200 26.99 -2.66 11.91
CA ARG A 200 27.93 -3.62 11.28
C ARG A 200 28.94 -2.95 10.34
N THR A 201 28.59 -1.82 9.75
CA THR A 201 29.45 -1.11 8.81
C THR A 201 30.56 -0.34 9.55
N ASP A 202 30.26 0.17 10.75
CA ASP A 202 31.23 0.88 11.61
C ASP A 202 32.25 -0.03 12.31
N GLN A 203 32.01 -1.35 12.37
CA GLN A 203 32.91 -2.31 13.02
C GLN A 203 34.04 -2.87 12.11
N LEU A 204 34.12 -2.47 10.83
CA LEU A 204 35.10 -3.00 9.87
C LEU A 204 36.38 -2.15 9.69
N VAL A 205 36.63 -1.13 10.51
CA VAL A 205 37.91 -0.39 10.46
C VAL A 205 38.89 -1.00 11.47
N GLU A 206 39.50 -2.12 11.12
CA GLU A 206 40.67 -2.65 11.81
C GLU A 206 41.90 -1.84 11.39
N VAL A 207 42.32 -0.89 12.24
CA VAL A 207 43.53 -0.10 12.05
C VAL A 207 44.74 -0.96 12.43
N ASP A 208 45.36 -1.62 11.45
CA ASP A 208 46.63 -2.33 11.63
C ASP A 208 47.79 -1.31 11.69
N CYS A 209 48.01 -0.69 12.86
CA CYS A 209 49.14 0.20 13.10
C CYS A 209 50.35 -0.63 13.58
N LYS A 210 51.14 -1.15 12.63
CA LYS A 210 52.44 -1.77 12.94
C LYS A 210 53.52 -0.70 13.09
N PHE A 211 53.93 -0.51 14.34
CA PHE A 211 55.17 0.17 14.72
C PHE A 211 56.37 -0.50 14.05
N LEU A 212 57.18 0.27 13.33
CA LEU A 212 58.52 -0.13 12.92
C LEU A 212 59.54 0.45 13.91
N THR A 213 60.15 -0.47 14.66
CA THR A 213 61.28 -0.23 15.55
C THR A 213 62.55 0.04 14.75
N SER A 214 63.29 1.04 15.24
CA SER A 214 64.65 1.41 14.84
C SER A 214 65.64 0.25 14.98
N SER A 215 66.48 0.05 13.97
CA SER A 215 67.77 -0.65 14.10
C SER A 215 68.86 0.13 13.38
N ILE A 216 69.79 0.62 14.18
CA ILE A 216 71.07 1.24 13.83
C ILE A 216 72.00 0.14 13.33
N ILE A 217 72.66 0.33 12.17
CA ILE A 217 73.96 -0.30 11.88
C ILE A 217 74.87 0.75 11.22
N THR A 218 76.01 0.98 11.87
CA THR A 218 77.16 1.79 11.48
C THR A 218 78.12 1.07 10.52
N HIS A 219 79.05 1.85 9.97
CA HIS A 219 80.28 1.55 9.18
C HIS A 219 80.11 1.80 7.67
N ALA A 220 80.91 2.64 7.00
CA ALA A 220 82.16 3.33 7.33
C ALA A 220 82.23 4.69 6.60
#